data_AF-A0A4Q5WNH2-F1
#
_entry.id   AF-A0A4Q5WNH2-F1
#
_cell.length_a   1.000
_cell.length_b   1.000
_cell.length_c   1.000
_cell.angle_alpha   90.00
_cell.angle_beta   90.00
_cell.angle_gamma   90.00
#
_symmetry.space_group_name_H-M   'P 1'
#
loop_
_entity.id
_entity.type
_entity.pdbx_description
1 polymer ?
#
loop_
_entity_poly.entity_id
_entity_poly.type
_entity_poly.pdbx_seq_one_letter_code
_entity_poly.pdbx_strand_id
1 'polypeptide(L)'
;MLAIRRLVTPVLAATLALAAAACSDTKPAAGAFTAVEVNPVLGDVPIGKADAPVTMIEYAALTCSHCRDFWKWELPKLKSTYLDTGKVKLIYRDFPIDGQGMGLLFASVARCGGEEKYVDMVDEFFTRQFDLLTAAQSGSALPVLNEIGAKFGLSQDQILTCIDHRPDLKQSILDAQKAASDKGVRSTPTIYINDEVVSNPTWENVVASIEKALGNPVPAAATEAPAAPAAPAAAPGAVPPATPPQ
;
A
#
# COMPACT_ATOMS: atom_id res chain seq x y z
N MET A 1 17.08 30.91 89.85
CA MET A 1 16.13 31.87 90.44
C MET A 1 15.13 32.24 89.34
N LEU A 2 13.92 31.67 89.43
CA LEU A 2 12.68 32.39 89.82
C LEU A 2 12.28 33.44 88.75
N ALA A 3 11.43 33.08 87.79
CA ALA A 3 9.96 33.05 87.86
C ALA A 3 9.33 34.44 87.68
N ILE A 4 8.25 34.51 86.88
CA ILE A 4 7.03 35.35 86.98
C ILE A 4 6.37 35.31 85.58
N ARG A 5 5.39 34.44 85.36
CA ARG A 5 3.93 34.59 85.61
C ARG A 5 3.18 35.26 84.45
N ARG A 6 2.55 34.38 83.66
CA ARG A 6 1.15 34.40 83.17
C ARG A 6 0.58 35.73 82.65
N LEU A 7 0.24 35.74 81.37
CA LEU A 7 -1.07 36.22 80.92
C LEU A 7 -1.73 35.17 80.03
N VAL A 8 -2.94 34.80 80.45
CA VAL A 8 -3.90 33.96 79.75
C VAL A 8 -4.94 34.93 79.19
N THR A 9 -5.22 34.88 77.89
CA THR A 9 -6.59 35.12 77.40
C THR A 9 -6.82 34.40 76.07
N PRO A 10 -7.98 33.73 75.89
CA PRO A 10 -8.31 32.87 74.76
C PRO A 10 -9.21 33.58 73.74
N VAL A 11 -9.01 33.38 72.44
CA VAL A 11 -10.03 33.67 71.39
C VAL A 11 -9.69 32.76 70.19
N LEU A 12 -10.37 31.62 70.05
CA LEU A 12 -11.58 31.37 69.24
C LEU A 12 -11.23 30.90 67.82
N ALA A 13 -11.85 29.76 67.47
CA ALA A 13 -11.64 28.95 66.28
C ALA A 13 -12.05 29.62 64.96
N ALA A 14 -11.40 29.22 63.87
CA ALA A 14 -12.04 29.00 62.57
C ALA A 14 -11.11 28.18 61.65
N THR A 15 -11.29 26.86 61.66
CA THR A 15 -10.89 26.01 60.54
C THR A 15 -11.76 26.36 59.33
N LEU A 16 -11.17 26.98 58.31
CA LEU A 16 -11.78 27.04 56.98
C LEU A 16 -10.86 26.29 56.00
N ALA A 17 -11.08 24.98 55.91
CA ALA A 17 -10.73 24.23 54.73
C ALA A 17 -11.79 24.54 53.67
N LEU A 18 -11.43 25.32 52.65
CA LEU A 18 -12.25 25.48 51.47
C LEU A 18 -11.46 24.99 50.26
N ALA A 19 -11.78 23.75 49.89
CA ALA A 19 -11.41 23.16 48.62
C ALA A 19 -12.01 24.01 47.49
N ALA A 20 -11.16 24.73 46.75
CA ALA A 20 -11.55 25.33 45.48
C ALA A 20 -11.16 24.37 44.36
N ALA A 21 -12.21 23.82 43.76
CA ALA A 21 -12.24 22.90 42.63
C ALA A 21 -11.18 23.21 41.57
N ALA A 22 -10.34 22.21 41.30
CA ALA A 22 -9.65 22.10 40.02
C ALA A 22 -10.72 21.84 38.95
N CYS A 23 -11.14 22.88 38.24
CA CYS A 23 -11.82 22.71 36.96
C CYS A 23 -10.78 22.24 35.94
N SER A 24 -10.48 20.94 35.95
CA SER A 24 -9.89 20.30 34.77
C SER A 24 -11.02 20.18 33.75
N ASP A 25 -11.05 21.11 32.80
CA ASP A 25 -11.76 20.96 31.53
C ASP A 25 -11.20 19.73 30.80
N THR A 26 -11.67 18.56 31.22
CA THR A 26 -11.42 17.31 30.52
C THR A 26 -12.42 17.29 29.38
N LYS A 27 -12.11 18.02 28.31
CA LYS A 27 -12.77 17.82 27.02
C LYS A 27 -12.66 16.32 26.73
N PRO A 28 -13.79 15.58 26.61
CA PRO A 28 -13.70 14.17 26.26
C PRO A 28 -13.01 14.12 24.90
N ALA A 29 -11.80 13.56 24.87
CA ALA A 29 -11.18 13.19 23.61
C ALA A 29 -12.20 12.30 22.90
N ALA A 30 -12.53 12.65 21.66
CA ALA A 30 -13.27 11.75 20.78
C ALA A 30 -12.66 10.35 20.94
N GLY A 31 -13.48 9.37 21.32
CA GLY A 31 -13.01 8.07 21.83
C GLY A 31 -11.86 7.55 20.98
N ALA A 32 -10.68 7.43 21.57
CA ALA A 32 -9.50 6.97 20.85
C ALA A 32 -9.78 5.56 20.33
N PHE A 33 -9.67 5.37 19.01
CA PHE A 33 -9.75 4.05 18.42
C PHE A 33 -8.70 3.14 19.08
N THR A 34 -9.12 1.95 19.50
CA THR A 34 -8.23 0.96 20.10
C THR A 34 -7.92 -0.08 19.03
N ALA A 35 -6.62 -0.24 18.72
CA ALA A 35 -6.17 -1.24 17.78
C ALA A 35 -6.63 -2.65 18.18
N VAL A 36 -7.05 -3.43 17.18
CA VAL A 36 -7.46 -4.82 17.36
C VAL A 36 -6.38 -5.76 16.83
N GLU A 37 -6.44 -7.04 17.17
CA GLU A 37 -5.45 -8.01 16.70
C GLU A 37 -5.57 -8.23 15.17
N VAL A 38 -4.41 -8.15 14.49
CA VAL A 38 -4.25 -8.43 13.06
C VAL A 38 -2.91 -9.13 12.83
N ASN A 39 -2.86 -10.02 11.84
CA ASN A 39 -1.65 -10.75 11.45
C ASN A 39 -1.26 -10.45 9.99
N PRO A 40 -0.70 -9.27 9.70
CA PRO A 40 -0.35 -8.89 8.35
C PRO A 40 0.94 -9.57 7.88
N VAL A 41 1.10 -9.69 6.57
CA VAL A 41 2.31 -10.24 5.95
C VAL A 41 3.37 -9.16 5.72
N LEU A 42 4.59 -9.35 6.26
CA LEU A 42 5.69 -8.37 6.26
C LEU A 42 6.81 -8.67 5.24
N GLY A 43 6.56 -9.55 4.28
CA GLY A 43 7.55 -9.96 3.27
C GLY A 43 6.92 -10.30 1.92
N ASP A 44 7.73 -10.90 1.05
CA ASP A 44 7.28 -11.37 -0.25
C ASP A 44 6.39 -12.60 -0.11
N VAL A 45 5.34 -12.67 -0.93
CA VAL A 45 4.48 -13.85 -1.06
C VAL A 45 4.64 -14.39 -2.47
N PRO A 46 5.25 -15.58 -2.65
CA PRO A 46 5.46 -16.14 -3.98
C PRO A 46 4.16 -16.65 -4.60
N ILE A 47 3.94 -16.28 -5.85
CA ILE A 47 2.88 -16.80 -6.71
C ILE A 47 3.49 -17.87 -7.63
N GLY A 48 2.98 -19.10 -7.55
CA GLY A 48 3.54 -20.27 -8.21
C GLY A 48 4.35 -21.14 -7.25
N LYS A 49 5.24 -21.99 -7.78
CA LYS A 49 6.07 -22.88 -6.95
C LYS A 49 7.25 -22.11 -6.35
N ALA A 50 7.42 -22.16 -5.02
CA ALA A 50 8.43 -21.37 -4.31
C ALA A 50 9.90 -21.72 -4.69
N ASP A 51 10.13 -22.94 -5.18
CA ASP A 51 11.42 -23.47 -5.62
C ASP A 51 11.68 -23.32 -7.13
N ALA A 52 10.82 -22.60 -7.86
CA ALA A 52 11.02 -22.32 -9.28
C ALA A 52 12.39 -21.67 -9.53
N PRO A 53 13.13 -22.09 -10.58
CA PRO A 53 14.51 -21.67 -10.81
C PRO A 53 14.64 -20.21 -11.24
N VAL A 54 13.58 -19.62 -11.81
CA VAL A 54 13.54 -18.22 -12.23
C VAL A 54 12.61 -17.44 -11.31
N THR A 55 13.07 -16.31 -10.82
CA THR A 55 12.25 -15.38 -10.03
C THR A 55 11.88 -14.19 -10.89
N MET A 56 10.59 -13.97 -11.10
CA MET A 56 10.07 -12.74 -11.67
C MET A 56 9.60 -11.84 -10.53
N ILE A 57 9.98 -10.57 -10.55
CA ILE A 57 9.51 -9.57 -9.57
C ILE A 57 8.80 -8.46 -10.34
N GLU A 58 7.55 -8.21 -10.01
CA GLU A 58 6.82 -7.03 -10.46
C GLU A 58 6.77 -6.00 -9.32
N TYR A 59 7.44 -4.87 -9.50
CA TYR A 59 7.26 -3.71 -8.63
C TYR A 59 6.06 -2.92 -9.13
N ALA A 60 4.99 -2.91 -8.32
CA ALA A 60 3.70 -2.40 -8.74
C ALA A 60 2.98 -1.66 -7.61
N ALA A 61 2.05 -0.79 -8.00
CA ALA A 61 1.19 -0.06 -7.06
C ALA A 61 -0.27 -0.42 -7.30
N LEU A 62 -1.05 -0.59 -6.23
CA LEU A 62 -2.50 -0.82 -6.34
C LEU A 62 -3.26 0.37 -6.93
N THR A 63 -2.64 1.54 -7.02
CA THR A 63 -3.16 2.75 -7.67
C THR A 63 -2.79 2.88 -9.15
N CYS A 64 -1.92 2.00 -9.67
CA CYS A 64 -1.39 2.05 -11.03
C CYS A 64 -2.28 1.28 -12.02
N SER A 65 -2.80 1.96 -13.04
CA SER A 65 -3.67 1.36 -14.07
C SER A 65 -2.95 0.34 -14.95
N HIS A 66 -1.69 0.60 -15.32
CA HIS A 66 -0.90 -0.35 -16.10
C HIS A 66 -0.60 -1.64 -15.34
N CYS A 67 -0.43 -1.55 -14.01
CA CYS A 67 -0.21 -2.67 -13.12
C CYS A 67 -1.49 -3.53 -13.01
N ARG A 68 -2.65 -2.86 -12.91
CA ARG A 68 -3.96 -3.53 -13.00
C ARG A 68 -4.11 -4.28 -14.32
N ASP A 69 -3.78 -3.65 -15.43
CA ASP A 69 -3.93 -4.24 -16.75
C ASP A 69 -2.98 -5.44 -16.94
N PHE A 70 -1.74 -5.33 -16.47
CA PHE A 70 -0.81 -6.46 -16.41
C PHE A 70 -1.38 -7.62 -15.58
N TRP A 71 -1.87 -7.32 -14.37
CA TRP A 71 -2.48 -8.31 -13.49
C TRP A 71 -3.70 -9.00 -14.09
N LYS A 72 -4.60 -8.25 -14.75
CA LYS A 72 -5.84 -8.82 -15.32
C LYS A 72 -5.60 -9.58 -16.62
N TRP A 73 -4.70 -9.09 -17.46
CA TRP A 73 -4.59 -9.57 -18.85
C TRP A 73 -3.35 -10.42 -19.09
N GLU A 74 -2.23 -10.11 -18.47
CA GLU A 74 -0.96 -10.82 -18.69
C GLU A 74 -0.72 -11.94 -17.68
N LEU A 75 -1.06 -11.72 -16.41
CA LEU A 75 -0.85 -12.70 -15.34
C LEU A 75 -1.52 -14.07 -15.61
N PRO A 76 -2.76 -14.18 -16.15
CA PRO A 76 -3.34 -15.51 -16.43
C PRO A 76 -2.54 -16.33 -17.44
N LYS A 77 -1.97 -15.65 -18.45
CA LYS A 77 -1.11 -16.28 -19.46
C LYS A 77 0.23 -16.69 -18.84
N LEU A 78 0.85 -15.82 -18.04
CA LEU A 78 2.08 -16.15 -17.28
C LEU A 78 1.86 -17.31 -16.33
N LYS A 79 0.73 -17.31 -15.62
CA LYS A 79 0.39 -18.31 -14.62
C LYS A 79 0.31 -19.71 -15.22
N SER A 80 -0.49 -19.86 -16.27
CA SER A 80 -0.64 -21.15 -16.96
C SER A 80 0.65 -21.63 -17.65
N THR A 81 1.44 -20.72 -18.22
CA THR A 81 2.64 -21.09 -19.01
C THR A 81 3.87 -21.37 -18.12
N TYR A 82 4.07 -20.57 -17.07
CA TYR A 82 5.33 -20.54 -16.31
C TYR A 82 5.16 -20.76 -14.80
N LEU A 83 4.13 -20.19 -14.17
CA LEU A 83 4.01 -20.25 -12.70
C LEU A 83 3.50 -21.60 -12.21
N ASP A 84 2.42 -22.10 -12.80
CA ASP A 84 1.79 -23.37 -12.43
C ASP A 84 2.68 -24.57 -12.85
N THR A 85 3.47 -24.40 -13.92
CA THR A 85 4.46 -25.40 -14.35
C THR A 85 5.69 -25.44 -13.44
N GLY A 86 5.93 -24.39 -12.64
CA GLY A 86 7.09 -24.29 -11.75
C GLY A 86 8.36 -23.80 -12.42
N LYS A 87 8.26 -23.23 -13.63
CA LYS A 87 9.41 -22.64 -14.33
C LYS A 87 9.81 -21.30 -13.74
N VAL A 88 8.80 -20.52 -13.34
CA VAL A 88 8.97 -19.18 -12.76
C VAL A 88 8.15 -19.08 -11.48
N LYS A 89 8.64 -18.35 -10.49
CA LYS A 89 7.82 -17.79 -9.41
C LYS A 89 7.69 -16.30 -9.59
N LEU A 90 6.50 -15.76 -9.36
CA LEU A 90 6.26 -14.33 -9.39
C LEU A 90 6.20 -13.79 -7.98
N ILE A 91 6.90 -12.70 -7.72
CA ILE A 91 6.71 -11.84 -6.55
C ILE A 91 6.04 -10.55 -7.04
N TYR A 92 4.82 -10.31 -6.57
CA TYR A 92 4.25 -8.97 -6.58
C TYR A 92 4.83 -8.21 -5.38
N ARG A 93 5.52 -7.10 -5.64
CA ARG A 93 6.13 -6.28 -4.60
C ARG A 93 5.57 -4.87 -4.64
N ASP A 94 4.96 -4.47 -3.52
CA ASP A 94 4.38 -3.15 -3.36
C ASP A 94 5.43 -2.06 -3.60
N PHE A 95 5.12 -1.15 -4.50
CA PHE A 95 5.90 0.05 -4.79
C PHE A 95 4.95 1.24 -4.80
N PRO A 96 4.52 1.76 -3.63
CA PRO A 96 3.78 3.02 -3.59
C PRO A 96 4.70 4.12 -4.11
N ILE A 97 4.46 4.60 -5.34
CA ILE A 97 5.38 5.49 -6.07
C ILE A 97 5.75 6.73 -5.25
N ASP A 98 4.77 7.32 -4.57
CA ASP A 98 4.95 8.51 -3.77
C ASP A 98 5.57 8.21 -2.39
N GLY A 99 5.57 6.95 -1.93
CA GLY A 99 6.05 6.56 -0.60
C GLY A 99 5.07 6.90 0.53
N GLN A 100 3.85 7.34 0.20
CA GLN A 100 2.82 7.69 1.17
C GLN A 100 1.42 7.52 0.57
N GLY A 101 0.43 8.20 1.16
CA GLY A 101 -0.88 8.39 0.56
C GLY A 101 -1.61 7.07 0.27
N MET A 102 -2.34 7.06 -0.84
CA MET A 102 -3.25 5.98 -1.18
C MET A 102 -2.53 4.68 -1.53
N GLY A 103 -1.35 4.75 -2.16
CA GLY A 103 -0.58 3.55 -2.51
C GLY A 103 -0.16 2.76 -1.27
N LEU A 104 0.41 3.45 -0.27
CA LEU A 104 0.81 2.83 0.99
C LEU A 104 -0.40 2.33 1.80
N LEU A 105 -1.49 3.10 1.81
CA LEU A 105 -2.72 2.72 2.49
C LEU A 105 -3.30 1.44 1.90
N PHE A 106 -3.45 1.37 0.56
CA PHE A 106 -3.99 0.18 -0.11
C PHE A 106 -3.10 -1.04 0.09
N ALA A 107 -1.77 -0.89 -0.02
CA ALA A 107 -0.83 -1.98 0.24
C ALA A 107 -0.93 -2.49 1.69
N SER A 108 -1.10 -1.59 2.67
CA SER A 108 -1.27 -1.95 4.09
C SER A 108 -2.55 -2.76 4.31
N VAL A 109 -3.65 -2.38 3.66
CA VAL A 109 -4.92 -3.14 3.76
C VAL A 109 -4.81 -4.49 3.04
N ALA A 110 -4.22 -4.54 1.84
CA ALA A 110 -4.04 -5.79 1.09
C ALA A 110 -3.22 -6.82 1.89
N ARG A 111 -2.20 -6.37 2.64
CA ARG A 111 -1.37 -7.22 3.51
C ARG A 111 -2.05 -7.61 4.82
N CYS A 112 -3.15 -6.96 5.19
CA CYS A 112 -3.77 -7.08 6.51
C CYS A 112 -4.34 -8.48 6.82
N GLY A 113 -4.82 -9.18 5.78
CA GLY A 113 -5.46 -10.50 5.89
C GLY A 113 -4.51 -11.68 6.09
N GLY A 114 -3.20 -11.44 6.10
CA GLY A 114 -2.15 -12.46 6.18
C GLY A 114 -1.78 -13.05 4.82
N GLU A 115 -0.76 -13.92 4.84
CA GLU A 115 -0.14 -14.48 3.63
C GLU A 115 -1.14 -15.24 2.73
N GLU A 116 -2.00 -16.07 3.32
CA GLU A 116 -2.98 -16.89 2.59
C GLU A 116 -3.97 -16.07 1.76
N LYS A 117 -4.30 -14.85 2.20
CA LYS A 117 -5.29 -13.99 1.51
C LYS A 117 -4.63 -12.95 0.63
N TYR A 118 -3.34 -12.69 0.78
CA TYR A 118 -2.69 -11.52 0.20
C TYR A 118 -2.84 -11.43 -1.32
N VAL A 119 -2.60 -12.53 -2.04
CA VAL A 119 -2.67 -12.55 -3.51
C VAL A 119 -4.09 -12.29 -4.00
N ASP A 120 -5.09 -12.92 -3.37
CA ASP A 120 -6.50 -12.72 -3.72
C ASP A 120 -7.00 -11.32 -3.33
N MET A 121 -6.45 -10.75 -2.24
CA MET A 121 -6.70 -9.36 -1.90
C MET A 121 -6.13 -8.43 -2.96
N VAL A 122 -4.88 -8.61 -3.40
CA VAL A 122 -4.29 -7.82 -4.51
C VAL A 122 -5.16 -7.91 -5.77
N ASP A 123 -5.65 -9.10 -6.12
CA ASP A 123 -6.58 -9.29 -7.24
C ASP A 123 -7.88 -8.48 -7.07
N GLU A 124 -8.48 -8.50 -5.88
CA GLU A 124 -9.70 -7.73 -5.60
C GLU A 124 -9.42 -6.22 -5.65
N PHE A 125 -8.29 -5.75 -5.12
CA PHE A 125 -7.88 -4.35 -5.21
C PHE A 125 -7.73 -3.88 -6.66
N PHE A 126 -7.11 -4.69 -7.52
CA PHE A 126 -7.05 -4.39 -8.96
C PHE A 126 -8.40 -4.51 -9.64
N THR A 127 -9.25 -5.44 -9.21
CA THR A 127 -10.63 -5.57 -9.69
C THR A 127 -11.45 -4.32 -9.41
N ARG A 128 -11.36 -3.79 -8.19
CA ARG A 128 -12.09 -2.60 -7.69
C ARG A 128 -11.31 -1.29 -7.82
N GLN A 129 -10.18 -1.27 -8.54
CA GLN A 129 -9.27 -0.12 -8.57
C GLN A 129 -9.98 1.18 -8.95
N PHE A 130 -10.84 1.15 -9.97
CA PHE A 130 -11.57 2.34 -10.40
C PHE A 130 -12.51 2.87 -9.31
N ASP A 131 -13.25 2.00 -8.64
CA ASP A 131 -14.16 2.35 -7.54
C ASP A 131 -13.38 2.92 -6.36
N LEU A 132 -12.27 2.28 -5.99
CA LEU A 132 -11.37 2.71 -4.91
C LEU A 132 -10.83 4.12 -5.15
N LEU A 133 -10.30 4.37 -6.36
CA LEU A 133 -9.73 5.67 -6.71
C LEU A 133 -10.81 6.75 -6.80
N THR A 134 -11.98 6.41 -7.33
CA THR A 134 -13.13 7.34 -7.41
C THR A 134 -13.65 7.71 -6.01
N ALA A 135 -13.80 6.72 -5.13
CA ALA A 135 -14.20 6.94 -3.74
C ALA A 135 -13.17 7.77 -2.97
N ALA A 136 -11.88 7.48 -3.15
CA ALA A 136 -10.79 8.26 -2.57
C ALA A 136 -10.84 9.74 -3.01
N GLN A 137 -11.04 9.99 -4.31
CA GLN A 137 -11.18 11.35 -4.86
C GLN A 137 -12.44 12.06 -4.34
N SER A 138 -13.49 11.30 -4.02
CA SER A 138 -14.74 11.82 -3.46
C SER A 138 -14.69 12.02 -1.93
N GLY A 139 -13.55 11.76 -1.29
CA GLY A 139 -13.26 12.09 0.10
C GLY A 139 -12.84 10.92 0.99
N SER A 140 -13.20 9.68 0.64
CA SER A 140 -12.78 8.51 1.43
C SER A 140 -12.86 7.20 0.64
N ALA A 141 -11.77 6.43 0.64
CA ALA A 141 -11.76 5.06 0.14
C ALA A 141 -12.32 4.04 1.15
N LEU A 142 -12.51 4.43 2.42
CA LEU A 142 -12.85 3.51 3.51
C LEU A 142 -14.12 2.67 3.25
N PRO A 143 -15.21 3.19 2.66
CA PRO A 143 -16.38 2.35 2.34
C PRO A 143 -16.04 1.19 1.40
N VAL A 144 -15.29 1.46 0.32
CA VAL A 144 -14.88 0.43 -0.64
C VAL A 144 -13.85 -0.51 -0.02
N LEU A 145 -12.93 0.00 0.81
CA LEU A 145 -11.98 -0.83 1.56
C LEU A 145 -12.69 -1.77 2.52
N ASN A 146 -13.76 -1.32 3.18
CA ASN A 146 -14.59 -2.17 4.05
C ASN A 146 -15.30 -3.27 3.27
N GLU A 147 -15.81 -2.98 2.07
CA GLU A 147 -16.39 -4.01 1.19
C GLU A 147 -15.36 -5.07 0.79
N ILE A 148 -14.17 -4.62 0.35
CA ILE A 148 -13.05 -5.50 -0.01
C ILE A 148 -12.65 -6.34 1.20
N GLY A 149 -12.36 -5.71 2.34
CA GLY A 149 -11.93 -6.42 3.53
C GLY A 149 -12.97 -7.41 4.04
N ALA A 150 -14.27 -7.05 4.02
CA ALA A 150 -15.35 -7.94 4.43
C ALA A 150 -15.42 -9.22 3.57
N LYS A 151 -15.15 -9.13 2.26
CA LYS A 151 -15.03 -10.30 1.37
C LYS A 151 -13.96 -11.30 1.85
N PHE A 152 -12.92 -10.81 2.52
CA PHE A 152 -11.81 -11.59 3.05
C PHE A 152 -11.87 -11.81 4.57
N GLY A 153 -13.01 -11.49 5.20
CA GLY A 153 -13.23 -11.67 6.63
C GLY A 153 -12.54 -10.64 7.53
N LEU A 154 -12.15 -9.49 6.98
CA LEU A 154 -11.63 -8.36 7.77
C LEU A 154 -12.78 -7.46 8.23
N SER A 155 -12.77 -7.14 9.51
CA SER A 155 -13.62 -6.09 10.07
C SER A 155 -13.06 -4.70 9.76
N GLN A 156 -13.92 -3.68 9.86
CA GLN A 156 -13.49 -2.29 9.76
C GLN A 156 -12.39 -1.95 10.78
N ASP A 157 -12.48 -2.44 12.02
CA ASP A 157 -11.46 -2.18 13.05
C ASP A 157 -10.11 -2.80 12.69
N GLN A 158 -10.09 -3.98 12.06
CA GLN A 158 -8.86 -4.59 11.56
C GLN A 158 -8.26 -3.78 10.41
N ILE A 159 -9.09 -3.29 9.49
CA ILE A 159 -8.67 -2.39 8.41
C ILE A 159 -8.05 -1.11 8.99
N LEU A 160 -8.74 -0.44 9.90
CA LEU A 160 -8.24 0.77 10.57
C LEU A 160 -6.94 0.50 11.36
N THR A 161 -6.83 -0.68 11.99
CA THR A 161 -5.60 -1.09 12.67
C THR A 161 -4.43 -1.20 11.68
N CYS A 162 -4.63 -1.86 10.54
CA CYS A 162 -3.59 -1.98 9.52
C CYS A 162 -3.25 -0.63 8.86
N ILE A 163 -4.24 0.27 8.74
CA ILE A 163 -4.03 1.60 8.18
C ILE A 163 -3.26 2.49 9.15
N ASP A 164 -3.54 2.52 10.46
CA ASP A 164 -2.98 3.56 11.34
C ASP A 164 -2.23 3.05 12.58
N HIS A 165 -2.36 1.76 12.92
CA HIS A 165 -1.79 1.20 14.15
C HIS A 165 -0.79 0.05 13.90
N ARG A 166 -0.30 -0.09 12.67
CA ARG A 166 0.76 -1.05 12.28
C ARG A 166 1.96 -0.34 11.62
N PRO A 167 2.77 0.40 12.41
CA PRO A 167 3.95 1.08 11.87
C PRO A 167 4.99 0.11 11.29
N ASP A 168 5.09 -1.10 11.84
CA ASP A 168 5.94 -2.17 11.34
C ASP A 168 5.54 -2.66 9.93
N LEU A 169 4.24 -2.73 9.66
CA LEU A 169 3.72 -3.06 8.33
C LEU A 169 4.07 -1.98 7.31
N LYS A 170 3.77 -0.71 7.64
CA LYS A 170 4.13 0.41 6.77
C LYS A 170 5.62 0.46 6.51
N GLN A 171 6.43 0.28 7.55
CA GLN A 171 7.88 0.31 7.44
C GLN A 171 8.40 -0.82 6.55
N SER A 172 7.86 -2.04 6.66
CA SER A 172 8.22 -3.15 5.76
C SER A 172 7.96 -2.82 4.29
N ILE A 173 6.81 -2.21 3.96
CA ILE A 173 6.48 -1.78 2.59
C ILE A 173 7.46 -0.69 2.12
N LEU A 174 7.76 0.29 2.96
CA LEU A 174 8.67 1.39 2.62
C LEU A 174 10.13 0.95 2.50
N ASP A 175 10.57 0.00 3.30
CA ASP A 175 11.91 -0.59 3.20
C ASP A 175 12.05 -1.37 1.87
N ALA A 176 11.01 -2.12 1.48
CA ALA A 176 10.96 -2.80 0.19
C ALA A 176 10.96 -1.79 -0.99
N GLN A 177 10.18 -0.71 -0.91
CA GLN A 177 10.16 0.37 -1.90
C GLN A 177 11.52 1.08 -1.99
N LYS A 178 12.17 1.34 -0.86
CA LYS A 178 13.51 1.91 -0.82
C LYS A 178 14.53 0.98 -1.47
N ALA A 179 14.55 -0.30 -1.10
CA ALA A 179 15.45 -1.28 -1.69
C ALA A 179 15.26 -1.39 -3.21
N ALA A 180 14.02 -1.33 -3.70
CA ALA A 180 13.70 -1.27 -5.12
C ALA A 180 14.26 0.00 -5.79
N SER A 181 14.10 1.15 -5.13
CA SER A 181 14.62 2.44 -5.60
C SER A 181 16.16 2.46 -5.63
N ASP A 182 16.82 1.87 -4.65
CA ASP A 182 18.28 1.73 -4.62
C ASP A 182 18.78 0.83 -5.78
N LYS A 183 17.94 -0.10 -6.27
CA LYS A 183 18.17 -0.92 -7.48
C LYS A 183 17.78 -0.24 -8.81
N GLY A 184 17.26 0.99 -8.77
CA GLY A 184 16.92 1.75 -9.98
C GLY A 184 15.45 1.71 -10.40
N VAL A 185 14.54 1.15 -9.61
CA VAL A 185 13.09 1.22 -9.87
C VAL A 185 12.60 2.67 -9.71
N ARG A 186 11.94 3.23 -10.73
CA ARG A 186 11.46 4.62 -10.73
C ARG A 186 9.99 4.79 -11.12
N SER A 187 9.37 3.73 -11.63
CA SER A 187 7.98 3.72 -12.09
C SER A 187 7.38 2.34 -11.95
N THR A 188 6.06 2.25 -12.11
CA THR A 188 5.33 0.97 -12.08
C THR A 188 4.51 0.78 -13.36
N PRO A 189 4.36 -0.46 -13.86
CA PRO A 189 5.09 -1.64 -13.40
C PRO A 189 6.56 -1.57 -13.83
N THR A 190 7.47 -2.01 -12.95
CA THR A 190 8.83 -2.39 -13.34
C THR A 190 9.01 -3.87 -13.12
N ILE A 191 9.44 -4.60 -14.14
CA ILE A 191 9.59 -6.06 -14.09
C ILE A 191 11.08 -6.42 -14.07
N TYR A 192 11.44 -7.31 -13.16
CA TYR A 192 12.75 -7.96 -13.11
C TYR A 192 12.57 -9.46 -13.38
N ILE A 193 13.47 -10.03 -14.16
CA ILE A 193 13.68 -11.48 -14.26
C ILE A 193 15.05 -11.77 -13.66
N ASN A 194 15.04 -12.47 -12.52
CA ASN A 194 16.17 -12.57 -11.59
C ASN A 194 16.66 -11.15 -11.22
N ASP A 195 17.92 -10.82 -11.54
CA ASP A 195 18.51 -9.51 -11.27
C ASP A 195 18.52 -8.58 -12.50
N GLU A 196 17.94 -9.00 -13.64
CA GLU A 196 17.87 -8.21 -14.86
C GLU A 196 16.53 -7.49 -15.00
N VAL A 197 16.56 -6.17 -15.24
CA VAL A 197 15.35 -5.39 -15.54
C VAL A 197 14.88 -5.62 -16.98
N VAL A 198 13.58 -5.83 -17.16
CA VAL A 198 12.96 -5.92 -18.49
C VAL A 198 12.69 -4.51 -19.01
N SER A 199 13.48 -4.09 -20.01
CA SER A 199 13.24 -2.81 -20.70
C SER A 199 11.95 -2.87 -21.51
N ASN A 200 11.09 -1.86 -21.36
CA ASN A 200 9.77 -1.79 -21.97
C ASN A 200 8.97 -3.10 -21.78
N PRO A 201 8.37 -3.33 -20.60
CA PRO A 201 7.83 -4.62 -20.18
C PRO A 201 6.53 -5.02 -20.92
N THR A 202 6.59 -5.15 -22.24
CA THR A 202 5.55 -5.80 -23.05
C THR A 202 5.56 -7.30 -22.80
N TRP A 203 4.47 -7.98 -23.18
CA TRP A 203 4.37 -9.42 -23.11
C TRP A 203 5.57 -10.13 -23.76
N GLU A 204 5.94 -9.71 -24.96
CA GLU A 204 7.02 -10.30 -25.76
C GLU A 204 8.37 -10.16 -25.03
N ASN A 205 8.68 -8.98 -24.50
CA ASN A 205 9.94 -8.71 -23.80
C ASN A 205 10.03 -9.46 -22.47
N VAL A 206 8.92 -9.59 -21.75
CA VAL A 206 8.84 -10.39 -20.51
C VAL A 206 9.08 -11.86 -20.83
N VAL A 207 8.36 -12.41 -21.81
CA VAL A 207 8.52 -13.81 -22.24
C VAL A 207 9.95 -14.08 -22.69
N ALA A 208 10.53 -13.21 -23.51
CA ALA A 208 11.92 -13.38 -23.94
C ALA A 208 12.92 -13.38 -22.80
N SER A 209 12.73 -12.50 -21.82
CA SER A 209 13.59 -12.43 -20.64
C SER A 209 13.46 -13.71 -19.80
N ILE A 210 12.24 -14.26 -19.67
CA ILE A 210 11.99 -15.55 -19.02
C ILE A 210 12.67 -16.69 -19.79
N GLU A 211 12.47 -16.80 -21.11
CA GLU A 211 13.04 -17.89 -21.91
C GLU A 211 14.57 -17.83 -21.90
N LYS A 212 15.16 -16.63 -22.00
CA LYS A 212 16.60 -16.42 -21.82
C LYS A 212 17.07 -16.92 -20.45
N ALA A 213 16.35 -16.57 -19.37
CA ALA A 213 16.70 -17.01 -18.02
C ALA A 213 16.56 -18.53 -17.81
N LEU A 214 15.66 -19.18 -18.56
CA LEU A 214 15.51 -20.64 -18.59
C LEU A 214 16.53 -21.35 -19.50
N GLY A 215 17.34 -20.61 -20.26
CA GLY A 215 18.29 -21.16 -21.23
C GLY A 215 17.65 -21.65 -22.53
N ASN A 216 16.41 -21.23 -22.81
CA ASN A 216 15.66 -21.59 -24.01
C ASN A 216 15.89 -20.58 -25.14
N PRO A 217 15.64 -20.96 -26.41
CA PRO A 217 15.63 -20.01 -27.52
C PRO A 217 14.61 -18.89 -27.30
N VAL A 218 15.04 -17.65 -27.51
CA VAL A 218 14.18 -16.47 -27.39
C VAL A 218 13.21 -16.39 -28.58
N PRO A 219 11.90 -16.24 -28.38
CA PRO A 219 10.94 -16.09 -29.47
C PRO A 219 11.25 -14.87 -30.35
N ALA A 220 11.19 -15.03 -31.67
CA ALA A 220 11.56 -13.99 -32.65
C ALA A 220 10.76 -12.67 -32.52
N ALA A 221 9.55 -12.71 -31.96
CA ALA A 221 8.73 -11.52 -31.74
C ALA A 221 9.32 -10.54 -30.70
N ALA A 222 10.26 -10.97 -29.87
CA ALA A 222 10.86 -10.14 -28.83
C ALA A 222 12.22 -9.53 -29.20
N THR A 223 12.75 -9.86 -30.38
CA THR A 223 14.03 -9.30 -30.85
C THR A 223 13.87 -7.96 -31.57
N GLU A 224 12.63 -7.57 -31.90
CA GLU A 224 12.32 -6.23 -32.37
C GLU A 224 11.73 -5.43 -31.21
N ALA A 225 12.55 -4.58 -30.58
CA ALA A 225 12.03 -3.59 -29.65
C ALA A 225 10.98 -2.74 -30.40
N PRO A 226 9.70 -2.73 -29.98
CA PRO A 226 8.71 -1.93 -30.68
C PRO A 226 9.10 -0.45 -30.53
N ALA A 227 9.17 0.25 -31.66
CA ALA A 227 9.29 1.69 -31.68
C ALA A 227 8.20 2.28 -30.78
N ALA A 228 8.58 3.21 -29.90
CA ALA A 228 7.65 3.91 -29.04
C ALA A 228 6.43 4.35 -29.87
N PRO A 229 5.18 4.05 -29.44
CA PRO A 229 4.02 4.50 -30.17
C PRO A 229 4.11 6.03 -30.26
N ALA A 230 4.06 6.54 -31.49
CA ALA A 230 3.98 7.97 -31.73
C ALA A 230 2.83 8.51 -30.88
N ALA A 231 3.11 9.57 -30.11
CA ALA A 231 2.08 10.27 -29.36
C ALA A 231 0.86 10.50 -30.27
N PRO A 232 -0.37 10.19 -29.81
CA PRO A 232 -1.54 10.41 -30.65
C PRO A 232 -1.55 11.87 -31.10
N ALA A 233 -1.61 12.06 -32.41
CA ALA A 233 -1.76 13.39 -33.00
C ALA A 233 -2.96 14.07 -32.33
N ALA A 234 -2.74 15.28 -31.84
CA ALA A 234 -3.79 16.10 -31.25
C ALA A 234 -5.01 16.11 -32.18
N ALA A 235 -6.17 15.72 -31.65
CA ALA A 235 -7.42 15.77 -32.39
C ALA A 235 -7.66 17.20 -32.91
N PRO A 236 -8.03 17.40 -34.18
CA PRO A 236 -8.43 18.71 -34.67
C PRO A 236 -9.80 19.03 -34.07
N GLY A 237 -9.85 19.93 -33.07
CA GLY A 237 -11.13 20.34 -32.49
C GLY A 237 -11.13 21.10 -31.17
N ALA A 238 -9.98 21.35 -30.53
CA ALA A 238 -9.96 22.22 -29.35
C ALA A 238 -10.03 23.69 -29.79
N VAL A 239 -11.23 24.28 -29.73
CA VAL A 239 -11.40 25.74 -29.77
C VAL A 239 -10.80 26.31 -28.48
N PRO A 240 -9.83 27.24 -28.54
CA PRO A 240 -9.29 27.86 -27.33
C PRO A 240 -10.38 28.68 -26.62
N PRO A 241 -10.37 28.76 -25.28
CA PRO A 241 -11.33 29.57 -24.55
C PRO A 241 -11.19 31.04 -24.92
N ALA A 242 -12.33 31.69 -25.16
CA ALA A 242 -12.40 33.11 -25.49
C ALA A 242 -11.86 33.95 -24.33
N THR A 243 -10.94 34.86 -24.67
CA THR A 243 -10.43 35.89 -23.76
C THR A 243 -11.59 36.81 -23.33
N PRO A 244 -11.81 37.07 -22.03
CA PRO A 244 -12.84 38.00 -21.60
C PRO A 244 -12.46 39.44 -22.01
N PRO A 245 -13.44 40.30 -22.38
CA PRO A 245 -13.19 41.69 -22.69
C PRO A 245 -12.79 42.48 -21.43
N GLN A 246 -11.90 43.45 -21.64
CA GLN A 246 -11.48 44.45 -20.64
C GLN A 246 -12.64 45.33 -20.19
#